data_AF-A0A0F9A5Q5-F1
#
_entry.id   AF-A0A0F9A5Q5-F1
#
_cell.length_a   1.000
_cell.length_b   1.000
_cell.length_c   1.000
_cell.angle_alpha   90.00
_cell.angle_beta   90.00
_cell.angle_gamma   90.00
#
_symmetry.space_group_name_H-M   'P 1'
#
loop_
_entity.id
_entity.type
_entity.pdbx_description
1 polymer ?
#
loop_
_entity_poly.entity_id
_entity_poly.type
_entity_poly.pdbx_seq_one_letter_code
_entity_poly.pdbx_strand_id
1 'polypeptide(L)'
;LTGDTQVMTIDGPQPLRDVVKHRPAVLSCDPRGRLGFKAIERSVCVGWADVFDVMLSDGTSARCTADHSWMRRDGSMAETKKLAPGDRLMHVRQSYAGPMKYTTWYTRTNRDYAYAHRLVSEHLYGRTPPGFEVDHEDGDTGNWFAKNIRLLTIVENRGQGAKTWWKRASLGERQARIRALVAGQRNRRSYEGANNPNFGKLRGQSSTCPTCGVSFYQPPSKKAKYCSQECYREAPRNHEVVSVRAVGRERVYQITVADWHTYVLANGLVSGNSQIELRVLASLSGDEKMREIFRSGDDYHLRTARHIAPMLWHIDPEDVTDRERRIAKCFHPDTEVLTRRGWVRIPELVTGEEVAEAAPNPNGTVRLSWVTPLEVFTKKNEFDHLVH
;
A
#
# COMPACT_ATOMS: atom_id res chain seq x y z
N LEU A 1 -3.41 -15.99 0.79
CA LEU A 1 -2.65 -16.23 -0.48
C LEU A 1 -1.76 -17.46 -0.35
N THR A 2 -1.39 -18.11 -1.46
CA THR A 2 -0.41 -19.21 -1.46
C THR A 2 1.00 -18.72 -1.16
N GLY A 3 1.86 -19.59 -0.64
CA GLY A 3 3.19 -19.22 -0.14
C GLY A 3 4.21 -18.81 -1.20
N ASP A 4 3.98 -19.13 -2.47
CA ASP A 4 4.79 -18.74 -3.63
C ASP A 4 4.44 -17.35 -4.19
N THR A 5 3.28 -16.80 -3.79
CA THR A 5 2.86 -15.46 -4.19
C THR A 5 3.94 -14.44 -3.84
N GLN A 6 4.43 -13.71 -4.84
CA GLN A 6 5.46 -12.70 -4.66
C GLN A 6 4.85 -11.40 -4.12
N VAL A 7 5.36 -10.93 -2.99
CA VAL A 7 4.97 -9.67 -2.35
C VAL A 7 6.10 -8.66 -2.55
N MET A 8 5.74 -7.41 -2.87
CA MET A 8 6.73 -6.34 -3.02
C MET A 8 7.22 -5.86 -1.65
N THR A 9 8.42 -6.27 -1.26
CA THR A 9 9.05 -5.89 0.01
C THR A 9 10.05 -4.74 -0.19
N ILE A 10 10.53 -4.16 0.92
CA ILE A 10 11.52 -3.08 0.93
C ILE A 10 12.88 -3.48 0.31
N ASP A 11 13.12 -4.79 0.17
CA ASP A 11 14.32 -5.37 -0.46
C ASP A 11 13.99 -6.15 -1.75
N GLY A 12 12.87 -5.82 -2.40
CA GLY A 12 12.44 -6.47 -3.64
C GLY A 12 11.30 -7.49 -3.47
N PRO A 13 10.84 -8.10 -4.57
CA PRO A 13 9.88 -9.19 -4.53
C PRO A 13 10.38 -10.38 -3.70
N GLN A 14 9.56 -10.84 -2.75
CA GLN A 14 9.84 -12.06 -1.98
C GLN A 14 8.58 -12.94 -1.91
N PRO A 15 8.72 -14.28 -1.91
CA PRO A 15 7.59 -15.17 -1.73
C PRO A 15 6.97 -15.00 -0.34
N LEU A 16 5.63 -15.01 -0.28
CA LEU A 16 4.88 -14.75 0.96
C LEU A 16 5.28 -15.70 2.11
N ARG A 17 5.67 -16.94 1.81
CA ARG A 17 6.17 -17.90 2.82
C ARG A 17 7.42 -17.42 3.56
N ASP A 18 8.24 -16.58 2.95
CA ASP A 18 9.46 -16.02 3.55
C ASP A 18 9.17 -14.66 4.19
N VAL A 19 8.27 -13.86 3.57
CA VAL A 19 7.74 -12.64 4.18
C VAL A 19 7.10 -12.91 5.54
N VAL A 20 6.37 -14.03 5.68
CA VAL A 20 5.77 -14.43 6.97
C VAL A 20 6.83 -14.69 8.05
N LYS A 21 8.03 -15.15 7.69
CA LYS A 21 9.10 -15.46 8.64
C LYS A 21 9.87 -14.21 9.06
N HIS A 22 10.21 -13.36 8.10
CA HIS A 22 11.16 -12.26 8.30
C HIS A 22 10.48 -10.90 8.48
N ARG A 23 9.19 -10.79 8.17
CA ARG A 23 8.38 -9.58 8.31
C ARG A 23 9.05 -8.30 7.77
N PRO A 24 9.61 -8.31 6.54
CA PRO A 24 10.13 -7.08 5.94
C PRO A 24 8.99 -6.08 5.75
N ALA A 25 9.32 -4.79 5.71
CA ALA A 25 8.33 -3.80 5.31
C ALA A 25 7.85 -4.09 3.87
N VAL A 26 6.56 -3.92 3.62
CA VAL A 26 5.91 -4.21 2.34
C VAL A 26 5.37 -2.94 1.72
N LEU A 27 5.41 -2.86 0.39
CA LEU A 27 4.79 -1.76 -0.33
C LEU A 27 3.28 -1.87 -0.13
N SER A 28 2.65 -0.78 0.30
CA SER A 28 1.22 -0.67 0.55
C SER A 28 0.60 0.41 -0.32
N CYS A 29 -0.71 0.32 -0.51
CA CYS A 29 -1.49 1.26 -1.30
C CYS A 29 -2.77 1.64 -0.56
N ASP A 30 -3.00 2.92 -0.32
CA ASP A 30 -4.24 3.39 0.30
C ASP A 30 -5.40 3.44 -0.73
N PRO A 31 -6.67 3.61 -0.29
CA PRO A 31 -7.81 3.69 -1.19
C PRO A 31 -7.75 4.84 -2.21
N ARG A 32 -6.94 5.88 -1.95
CA ARG A 32 -6.72 7.00 -2.88
C ARG A 32 -5.59 6.72 -3.87
N GLY A 33 -4.95 5.56 -3.79
CA GLY A 33 -3.85 5.17 -4.66
C GLY A 33 -2.49 5.74 -4.25
N ARG A 34 -2.33 6.25 -3.02
CA ARG A 34 -1.03 6.66 -2.48
C ARG A 34 -0.22 5.43 -2.07
N LEU A 35 1.10 5.51 -2.26
CA LEU A 35 2.03 4.40 -2.05
C LEU A 35 3.00 4.70 -0.91
N GLY A 36 3.41 3.67 -0.18
CA GLY A 36 4.39 3.77 0.89
C GLY A 36 4.72 2.40 1.49
N PHE A 37 5.89 2.25 2.09
CA PHE A 37 6.26 1.02 2.79
C PHE A 37 5.70 1.00 4.20
N LYS A 38 5.06 -0.11 4.58
CA LYS A 38 4.43 -0.32 5.88
C LYS A 38 4.96 -1.58 6.56
N ALA A 39 5.02 -1.52 7.89
CA ALA A 39 5.45 -2.65 8.71
C ALA A 39 4.40 -3.76 8.73
N ILE A 40 4.86 -5.01 8.82
CA ILE A 40 4.00 -6.16 9.08
C ILE A 40 3.87 -6.32 10.59
N GLU A 41 2.65 -6.17 11.11
CA GLU A 41 2.34 -6.32 12.54
C GLU A 41 2.24 -7.79 12.93
N ARG A 42 1.59 -8.60 12.08
CA ARG A 42 1.33 -10.02 12.32
C ARG A 42 1.53 -10.82 11.05
N SER A 43 1.95 -12.06 11.20
CA SER A 43 2.11 -12.99 10.09
C SER A 43 1.87 -14.42 10.57
N VAL A 44 1.26 -15.26 9.72
CA VAL A 44 1.00 -16.66 10.05
C VAL A 44 0.98 -17.54 8.81
N CYS A 45 1.39 -18.79 8.99
CA CYS A 45 0.98 -19.88 8.10
C CYS A 45 -0.38 -20.40 8.58
N VAL A 46 -1.44 -20.14 7.83
CA VAL A 46 -2.81 -20.48 8.25
C VAL A 46 -3.04 -21.98 8.20
N GLY A 47 -2.47 -22.66 7.20
CA GLY A 47 -2.67 -24.08 6.95
C GLY A 47 -3.26 -24.35 5.58
N TRP A 48 -3.94 -25.50 5.42
CA TRP A 48 -4.50 -25.94 4.14
C TRP A 48 -5.91 -25.40 3.92
N ALA A 49 -6.12 -24.69 2.81
CA ALA A 49 -7.43 -24.14 2.43
C ALA A 49 -7.70 -24.38 0.94
N ASP A 50 -8.98 -24.31 0.55
CA ASP A 50 -9.36 -24.27 -0.86
C ASP A 50 -8.89 -22.96 -1.51
N VAL A 51 -8.28 -23.09 -2.67
CA VAL A 51 -7.61 -22.00 -3.40
C VAL A 51 -8.25 -21.81 -4.77
N PHE A 52 -8.40 -20.54 -5.10
CA PHE A 52 -8.89 -20.01 -6.35
C PHE A 52 -7.78 -19.23 -7.03
N ASP A 53 -7.66 -19.39 -8.34
CA ASP A 53 -6.79 -18.59 -9.18
C ASP A 53 -7.59 -17.45 -9.81
N VAL A 54 -7.18 -16.22 -9.48
CA VAL A 54 -7.73 -14.99 -10.05
C VAL A 54 -6.84 -14.60 -11.21
N MET A 55 -7.29 -14.85 -12.43
CA MET A 55 -6.55 -14.56 -13.66
C MET A 55 -6.96 -13.19 -14.21
N LEU A 56 -5.97 -12.41 -14.64
CA LEU A 56 -6.13 -11.03 -15.09
C LEU A 56 -5.88 -10.91 -16.59
N SER A 57 -6.38 -9.84 -17.19
CA SER A 57 -6.33 -9.59 -18.64
C SER A 57 -4.92 -9.43 -19.21
N ASP A 58 -3.92 -9.21 -18.37
CA ASP A 58 -2.51 -9.13 -18.79
C ASP A 58 -1.77 -10.48 -18.69
N GLY A 59 -2.48 -11.55 -18.32
CA GLY A 59 -1.95 -12.90 -18.16
C GLY A 59 -1.35 -13.18 -16.77
N THR A 60 -1.26 -12.18 -15.89
CA THR A 60 -0.86 -12.42 -14.50
C THR A 60 -2.01 -13.02 -13.71
N SER A 61 -1.67 -13.73 -12.63
CA SER A 61 -2.67 -14.29 -11.74
C SER A 61 -2.25 -14.24 -10.27
N ALA A 62 -3.19 -14.50 -9.38
CA ALA A 62 -2.93 -14.68 -7.96
C ALA A 62 -3.78 -15.81 -7.37
N ARG A 63 -3.13 -16.70 -6.61
CA ARG A 63 -3.77 -17.84 -5.95
C ARG A 63 -4.12 -17.53 -4.50
N CYS A 64 -5.41 -17.54 -4.19
CA CYS A 64 -5.95 -17.05 -2.93
C CYS A 64 -7.18 -17.84 -2.47
N THR A 65 -7.61 -17.63 -1.22
CA THR A 65 -8.86 -18.20 -0.70
C THR A 65 -10.07 -17.38 -1.18
N ALA A 66 -11.27 -17.98 -1.14
CA ALA A 66 -12.51 -17.34 -1.60
C ALA A 66 -12.83 -16.01 -0.88
N ASP A 67 -12.41 -15.88 0.37
CA ASP A 67 -12.59 -14.72 1.24
C ASP A 67 -11.43 -13.71 1.17
N HIS A 68 -10.40 -13.99 0.36
CA HIS A 68 -9.26 -13.10 0.23
C HIS A 68 -9.69 -11.77 -0.40
N SER A 69 -9.32 -10.66 0.23
CA SER A 69 -9.77 -9.33 -0.14
C SER A 69 -8.80 -8.64 -1.09
N TRP A 70 -9.35 -8.02 -2.14
CA TRP A 70 -8.64 -7.26 -3.16
C TRP A 70 -9.18 -5.85 -3.23
N MET A 71 -8.29 -4.87 -3.42
CA MET A 71 -8.72 -3.50 -3.68
C MET A 71 -9.17 -3.38 -5.14
N ARG A 72 -10.36 -2.84 -5.36
CA ARG A 72 -10.90 -2.45 -6.67
C ARG A 72 -10.29 -1.14 -7.14
N ARG A 73 -10.41 -0.84 -8.43
CA ARG A 73 -9.86 0.38 -9.05
C ARG A 73 -10.32 1.64 -8.33
N ASP A 74 -11.55 1.69 -7.83
CA ASP A 74 -12.14 2.84 -7.14
C ASP A 74 -11.67 2.98 -5.67
N GLY A 75 -10.85 2.04 -5.17
CA GLY A 75 -10.38 2.01 -3.79
C GLY A 75 -11.27 1.21 -2.84
N SER A 76 -12.44 0.73 -3.28
CA SER A 76 -13.27 -0.19 -2.51
C SER A 76 -12.62 -1.57 -2.40
N MET A 77 -13.04 -2.38 -1.43
CA MET A 77 -12.50 -3.73 -1.22
C MET A 77 -13.54 -4.78 -1.63
N ALA A 78 -13.10 -5.84 -2.30
CA ALA A 78 -13.96 -6.97 -2.68
C ALA A 78 -13.28 -8.31 -2.38
N GLU A 79 -14.06 -9.26 -1.90
CA GLU A 79 -13.60 -10.65 -1.69
C GLU A 79 -13.53 -11.39 -3.02
N THR A 80 -12.63 -12.36 -3.11
CA THR A 80 -12.41 -13.18 -4.31
C THR A 80 -13.70 -13.83 -4.82
N LYS A 81 -14.54 -14.36 -3.92
CA LYS A 81 -15.84 -14.98 -4.26
C LYS A 81 -16.87 -14.01 -4.85
N LYS A 82 -16.67 -12.70 -4.69
CA LYS A 82 -17.55 -11.64 -5.22
C LYS A 82 -17.01 -11.05 -6.53
N LEU A 83 -15.85 -11.50 -6.99
CA LEU A 83 -15.27 -11.03 -8.25
C LEU A 83 -15.92 -11.73 -9.44
N ALA A 84 -16.30 -10.93 -10.44
CA ALA A 84 -16.81 -11.41 -11.72
C ALA A 84 -15.87 -11.01 -12.87
N PRO A 85 -15.90 -11.72 -14.01
CA PRO A 85 -15.24 -11.25 -15.22
C PRO A 85 -15.65 -9.82 -15.55
N GLY A 86 -14.68 -8.95 -15.88
CA GLY A 86 -14.93 -7.52 -16.08
C GLY A 86 -14.64 -6.64 -14.86
N ASP A 87 -14.58 -7.20 -13.65
CA ASP A 87 -14.20 -6.45 -12.45
C ASP A 87 -12.77 -5.92 -12.58
N ARG A 88 -12.57 -4.65 -12.20
CA ARG A 88 -11.28 -3.97 -12.32
C ARG A 88 -10.63 -3.81 -10.96
N LEU A 89 -9.49 -4.46 -10.77
CA LEU A 89 -8.71 -4.37 -9.53
C LEU A 89 -7.72 -3.19 -9.56
N MET A 90 -7.37 -2.69 -8.38
CA MET A 90 -6.31 -1.72 -8.19
C MET A 90 -4.98 -2.34 -8.59
N HIS A 91 -4.21 -1.58 -9.36
CA HIS A 91 -2.94 -2.03 -9.89
C HIS A 91 -1.85 -0.97 -9.73
N VAL A 92 -0.78 -1.35 -9.04
CA VAL A 92 0.45 -0.58 -8.92
C VAL A 92 1.38 -0.95 -10.06
N ARG A 93 1.83 0.07 -10.79
CA ARG A 93 2.70 -0.09 -11.95
C ARG A 93 4.08 0.41 -11.67
N GLN A 94 5.06 -0.34 -12.15
CA GLN A 94 6.44 0.10 -12.22
C GLN A 94 6.72 0.82 -13.54
N SER A 95 7.47 1.91 -13.47
CA SER A 95 8.06 2.62 -14.60
C SER A 95 9.42 3.18 -14.22
N TYR A 96 10.00 3.98 -15.11
CA TYR A 96 11.29 4.61 -14.92
C TYR A 96 11.23 6.10 -15.26
N ALA A 97 11.85 6.94 -14.42
CA ALA A 97 11.89 8.39 -14.59
C ALA A 97 13.31 8.92 -14.81
N GLY A 98 13.40 9.99 -15.61
CA GLY A 98 14.64 10.70 -15.90
C GLY A 98 15.64 9.93 -16.78
N PRO A 99 16.77 10.57 -17.16
CA PRO A 99 17.81 9.94 -17.97
C PRO A 99 18.54 8.81 -17.23
N MET A 100 18.59 8.88 -15.90
CA MET A 100 19.21 7.85 -15.06
C MET A 100 18.33 6.60 -14.88
N LYS A 101 17.05 6.66 -15.27
CA LYS A 101 16.07 5.57 -15.14
C LYS A 101 15.79 5.18 -13.68
N TYR A 102 15.48 6.15 -12.84
CA TYR A 102 15.00 5.88 -11.48
C TYR A 102 13.73 5.03 -11.51
N THR A 103 13.69 3.96 -10.73
CA THR A 103 12.47 3.16 -10.56
C THR A 103 11.37 3.99 -9.89
N THR A 104 10.18 4.00 -10.49
CA THR A 104 9.00 4.70 -9.98
C THR A 104 7.79 3.77 -9.95
N TRP A 105 6.93 3.95 -8.96
CA TRP A 105 5.63 3.29 -8.89
C TRP A 105 4.49 4.29 -8.95
N TYR A 106 3.38 3.89 -9.56
CA TYR A 106 2.18 4.72 -9.66
C TYR A 106 0.94 3.85 -9.79
N THR A 107 -0.18 4.37 -9.35
CA THR A 107 -1.51 3.81 -9.67
C THR A 107 -2.11 4.63 -10.81
N ARG A 108 -3.19 4.16 -11.45
CA ARG A 108 -3.89 5.00 -12.45
C ARG A 108 -4.88 5.98 -11.83
N THR A 109 -5.30 5.72 -10.59
CA THR A 109 -6.13 6.64 -9.79
C THR A 109 -5.31 7.81 -9.27
N ASN A 110 -4.07 7.57 -8.85
CA ASN A 110 -3.15 8.59 -8.41
C ASN A 110 -2.09 8.90 -9.49
N ARG A 111 -2.12 10.12 -10.04
CA ARG A 111 -1.25 10.54 -11.14
C ARG A 111 0.19 10.83 -10.71
N ASP A 112 0.42 10.91 -9.41
CA ASP A 112 1.74 11.15 -8.86
C ASP A 112 2.49 9.82 -8.80
N TYR A 113 3.52 9.72 -9.63
CA TYR A 113 4.45 8.61 -9.54
C TYR A 113 5.37 8.85 -8.35
N ALA A 114 5.49 7.84 -7.49
CA ALA A 114 6.39 7.83 -6.37
C ALA A 114 7.72 7.19 -6.78
N TYR A 115 8.82 7.86 -6.46
CA TYR A 115 10.15 7.28 -6.65
C TYR A 115 10.39 6.18 -5.62
N ALA A 116 10.75 4.97 -6.06
CA ALA A 116 10.91 3.81 -5.19
C ALA A 116 11.91 4.08 -4.05
N HIS A 117 13.10 4.60 -4.39
CA HIS A 117 14.13 4.97 -3.41
C HIS A 117 13.66 6.01 -2.39
N ARG A 118 12.74 6.92 -2.77
CA ARG A 118 12.18 7.91 -1.84
C ARG A 118 11.18 7.28 -0.88
N LEU A 119 10.34 6.36 -1.36
CA LEU A 119 9.44 5.61 -0.48
C LEU A 119 10.22 4.74 0.52
N VAL A 120 11.31 4.12 0.07
CA VAL A 120 12.22 3.35 0.93
C VAL A 120 12.90 4.28 1.94
N SER A 121 13.45 5.40 1.49
CA SER A 121 14.06 6.42 2.37
C SER A 121 13.07 6.96 3.40
N GLU A 122 11.82 7.23 3.01
CA GLU A 122 10.78 7.72 3.91
C GLU A 122 10.45 6.70 5.01
N HIS A 123 10.45 5.41 4.68
CA HIS A 123 10.26 4.36 5.67
C HIS A 123 11.46 4.22 6.63
N LEU A 124 12.68 4.30 6.10
CA LEU A 124 13.91 4.13 6.89
C LEU A 124 14.22 5.33 7.79
N TYR A 125 14.00 6.54 7.27
CA TYR A 125 14.51 7.78 7.86
C TYR A 125 13.42 8.83 8.12
N GLY A 126 12.17 8.57 7.75
CA GLY A 126 11.10 9.56 7.77
C GLY A 126 11.21 10.58 6.63
N ARG A 127 10.52 11.71 6.77
CA ARG A 127 10.55 12.78 5.75
C ARG A 127 11.97 13.29 5.58
N THR A 128 12.44 13.35 4.33
CA THR A 128 13.76 13.91 4.00
C THR A 128 13.89 15.34 4.52
N PRO A 129 14.87 15.62 5.40
CA PRO A 129 15.07 16.97 5.93
C PRO A 129 15.49 17.95 4.82
N PRO A 130 15.19 19.26 4.96
CA PRO A 130 15.73 20.27 4.06
C PRO A 130 17.26 20.22 3.99
N GLY A 131 17.81 20.30 2.78
CA GLY A 131 19.26 20.23 2.56
C GLY A 131 19.83 18.81 2.37
N PHE A 132 18.99 17.77 2.50
CA PHE A 132 19.35 16.38 2.24
C PHE A 132 18.72 15.86 0.94
N GLU A 133 19.37 14.87 0.34
CA GLU A 133 18.84 14.10 -0.78
C GLU A 133 19.14 12.61 -0.61
N VAL A 134 18.27 11.79 -1.20
CA VAL A 134 18.40 10.33 -1.17
C VAL A 134 19.43 9.90 -2.20
N ASP A 135 20.39 9.09 -1.76
CA ASP A 135 21.48 8.56 -2.58
C ASP A 135 21.46 7.02 -2.61
N HIS A 136 22.03 6.47 -3.68
CA HIS A 136 22.21 5.03 -3.87
C HIS A 136 23.67 4.71 -3.61
N GLU A 137 23.97 3.82 -2.66
CA GLU A 137 25.34 3.54 -2.24
C GLU A 137 26.21 3.01 -3.39
N ASP A 138 25.64 2.17 -4.26
CA ASP A 138 26.28 1.64 -5.47
C ASP A 138 26.21 2.59 -6.68
N GLY A 139 25.49 3.71 -6.58
CA GLY A 139 25.23 4.64 -7.69
C GLY A 139 24.24 4.12 -8.75
N ASP A 140 23.67 2.92 -8.59
CA ASP A 140 22.63 2.38 -9.46
C ASP A 140 21.25 2.86 -9.02
N THR A 141 20.71 3.83 -9.74
CA THR A 141 19.38 4.40 -9.49
C THR A 141 18.21 3.43 -9.70
N GLY A 142 18.48 2.25 -10.28
CA GLY A 142 17.55 1.14 -10.40
C GLY A 142 17.48 0.28 -9.14
N ASN A 143 18.55 0.25 -8.32
CA ASN A 143 18.65 -0.56 -7.10
C ASN A 143 18.07 0.20 -5.90
N TRP A 144 16.75 0.15 -5.74
CA TRP A 144 16.03 0.88 -4.70
C TRP A 144 15.98 0.18 -3.34
N PHE A 145 16.65 -0.98 -3.17
CA PHE A 145 16.55 -1.79 -1.95
C PHE A 145 17.05 -1.05 -0.71
N ALA A 146 16.43 -1.30 0.45
CA ALA A 146 16.74 -0.59 1.71
C ALA A 146 18.23 -0.49 2.01
N LYS A 147 18.95 -1.61 1.86
CA LYS A 147 20.40 -1.69 2.08
C LYS A 147 21.25 -0.80 1.17
N ASN A 148 20.71 -0.32 0.06
CA ASN A 148 21.39 0.53 -0.90
C ASN A 148 21.01 2.02 -0.74
N ILE A 149 20.08 2.35 0.16
CA ILE A 149 19.55 3.71 0.30
C ILE A 149 20.15 4.40 1.51
N ARG A 150 20.74 5.57 1.27
CA ARG A 150 21.27 6.47 2.31
C ARG A 150 20.81 7.91 2.10
N LEU A 151 20.85 8.70 3.17
CA LEU A 151 20.66 10.15 3.11
C LEU A 151 22.00 10.85 3.17
N LEU A 152 22.23 11.76 2.23
CA LEU A 152 23.40 12.63 2.20
C LEU A 152 22.97 14.08 2.10
N THR A 153 23.85 15.00 2.49
CA THR A 153 23.62 16.41 2.15
C THR A 153 23.68 16.61 0.65
N ILE A 154 22.92 17.59 0.14
CA ILE A 154 22.93 17.95 -1.29
C ILE A 154 24.35 18.26 -1.78
N VAL A 155 25.17 18.90 -0.95
CA VAL A 155 26.55 19.27 -1.29
C VAL A 155 27.42 18.02 -1.44
N GLU A 156 27.31 17.09 -0.50
CA GLU A 156 28.08 15.85 -0.56
C GLU A 156 27.68 15.00 -1.75
N ASN A 157 26.37 14.80 -1.95
CA ASN A 157 25.88 13.92 -2.98
C ASN A 157 26.22 14.42 -4.39
N ARG A 158 25.98 15.71 -4.68
CA ARG A 158 26.34 16.31 -5.97
C ARG A 158 27.85 16.42 -6.19
N GLY A 159 28.62 16.46 -5.11
CA GLY A 159 30.08 16.50 -5.13
C GLY A 159 30.74 15.15 -5.45
N GLN A 160 30.03 14.02 -5.30
CA GLN A 160 30.63 12.67 -5.43
C GLN A 160 31.27 12.45 -6.80
N GLY A 161 30.56 12.75 -7.89
CA GLY A 161 31.07 12.55 -9.26
C GLY A 161 32.31 13.39 -9.57
N ALA A 162 32.33 14.65 -9.12
CA ALA A 162 33.47 15.54 -9.28
C ALA A 162 34.68 15.05 -8.49
N LYS A 163 34.49 14.64 -7.22
CA LYS A 163 35.54 14.09 -6.36
C LYS A 163 36.14 12.80 -6.94
N THR A 164 35.30 11.86 -7.38
CA THR A 164 35.73 10.58 -7.96
C THR A 164 36.51 10.79 -9.25
N TRP A 165 36.02 11.66 -10.16
CA TRP A 165 36.75 12.01 -11.37
C TRP A 165 38.09 12.67 -11.05
N TRP A 166 38.10 13.65 -10.14
CA TRP A 166 39.31 14.41 -9.81
C TRP A 166 40.41 13.49 -9.28
N LYS A 167 40.08 12.54 -8.41
CA LYS A 167 41.04 11.55 -7.87
C LYS A 167 41.67 10.69 -8.97
N ARG A 168 40.88 10.26 -9.96
CA ARG A 168 41.32 9.37 -11.05
C ARG A 168 42.07 10.11 -12.17
N ALA A 169 41.70 11.37 -12.43
CA ALA A 169 42.25 12.14 -13.52
C ALA A 169 43.74 12.49 -13.29
N SER A 170 44.53 12.36 -14.35
CA SER A 170 45.92 12.83 -14.42
C SER A 170 46.01 14.36 -14.33
N LEU A 171 47.23 14.87 -14.06
CA LEU A 171 47.47 16.31 -13.97
C LEU A 171 47.07 17.04 -15.28
N GLY A 172 47.39 16.46 -16.44
CA GLY A 172 47.05 17.02 -17.75
C GLY A 172 45.55 17.12 -17.99
N GLU A 173 44.79 16.08 -17.62
CA GLU A 173 43.33 16.05 -17.73
C GLU A 173 42.66 17.08 -16.81
N ARG A 174 43.16 17.23 -15.58
CA ARG A 174 42.70 18.27 -14.63
C ARG A 174 42.91 19.67 -15.22
N GLN A 175 44.12 19.93 -15.76
CA GLN A 175 44.45 21.23 -16.35
C GLN A 175 43.61 21.54 -17.60
N ALA A 176 43.34 20.54 -18.45
CA ALA A 176 42.46 20.68 -19.60
C ALA A 176 41.01 20.99 -19.19
N ARG A 177 40.48 20.30 -18.18
CA ARG A 177 39.12 20.54 -17.67
C ARG A 177 38.96 21.92 -17.04
N ILE A 178 39.95 22.40 -16.28
CA ILE A 178 39.95 23.79 -15.76
C ILE A 178 39.89 24.80 -16.92
N ARG A 179 40.75 24.64 -17.93
CA ARG A 179 40.74 25.53 -19.12
C ARG A 179 39.38 25.53 -19.83
N ALA A 180 38.77 24.36 -20.00
CA ALA A 180 37.45 24.23 -20.60
C ALA A 180 36.34 24.89 -19.77
N LEU A 181 36.38 24.77 -18.43
CA LEU A 181 35.43 25.42 -17.53
C LEU A 181 35.55 26.95 -17.58
N VAL A 182 36.78 27.48 -17.57
CA VAL A 182 37.06 28.92 -17.70
C VAL A 182 36.55 29.46 -19.04
N ALA A 183 36.75 28.71 -20.14
CA ALA A 183 36.21 29.07 -21.45
C ALA A 183 34.67 28.99 -21.49
N GLY A 184 34.08 27.96 -20.86
CA GLY A 184 32.63 27.76 -20.80
C GLY A 184 31.89 28.83 -19.99
N GLN A 185 32.51 29.37 -18.93
CA GLN A 185 31.94 30.51 -18.18
C GLN A 185 31.82 31.78 -19.03
N ARG A 186 32.68 31.96 -20.04
CA ARG A 186 32.65 33.11 -20.96
C ARG A 186 31.55 33.02 -22.02
N ASN A 187 31.00 31.82 -22.27
CA ASN A 187 30.03 31.55 -23.33
C ASN A 187 28.79 30.80 -22.80
N ARG A 188 28.04 31.42 -21.88
CA ARG A 188 26.73 30.86 -21.47
C ARG A 188 25.75 30.95 -22.64
N ARG A 189 25.29 29.79 -23.12
CA ARG A 189 24.23 29.71 -24.14
C ARG A 189 22.89 30.19 -23.57
N SER A 190 22.18 31.01 -24.34
CA SER A 190 20.78 31.36 -24.08
C SER A 190 19.86 30.25 -24.60
N TYR A 191 18.82 29.91 -23.83
CA TYR A 191 17.73 29.01 -24.24
C TYR A 191 16.48 29.77 -24.67
N GLU A 192 16.59 31.08 -24.88
CA GLU A 192 15.48 31.98 -25.24
C GLU A 192 15.62 32.50 -26.67
N GLY A 193 14.47 32.64 -27.35
CA GLY A 193 14.37 33.21 -28.70
C GLY A 193 15.07 32.38 -29.79
N ALA A 194 15.48 33.06 -30.85
CA ALA A 194 16.08 32.46 -32.06
C ALA A 194 17.43 31.74 -31.81
N ASN A 195 18.03 31.92 -30.63
CA ASN A 195 19.31 31.31 -30.25
C ASN A 195 19.16 29.95 -29.55
N ASN A 196 17.92 29.52 -29.27
CA ASN A 196 17.66 28.18 -28.76
C ASN A 196 17.81 27.16 -29.91
N PRO A 197 18.72 26.16 -29.81
CA PRO A 197 18.95 25.16 -30.86
C PRO A 197 17.72 24.31 -31.21
N ASN A 198 16.70 24.32 -30.34
CA ASN A 198 15.44 23.60 -30.50
C ASN A 198 14.28 24.51 -30.97
N PHE A 199 14.51 25.82 -31.14
CA PHE A 199 13.52 26.76 -31.65
C PHE A 199 13.11 26.38 -33.08
N GLY A 200 11.82 26.21 -33.32
CA GLY A 200 11.27 25.87 -34.64
C GLY A 200 11.45 24.42 -35.12
N LYS A 201 11.99 23.50 -34.30
CA LYS A 201 12.30 22.12 -34.72
C LYS A 201 11.28 21.04 -34.33
N LEU A 202 10.17 21.40 -33.69
CA LEU A 202 9.12 20.42 -33.32
C LEU A 202 8.17 20.18 -34.50
N ARG A 203 8.46 19.18 -35.34
CA ARG A 203 7.53 18.68 -36.36
C ARG A 203 6.66 17.57 -35.77
N GLY A 204 5.37 17.83 -35.53
CA GLY A 204 4.44 16.81 -35.07
C GLY A 204 3.96 15.86 -36.18
N GLN A 205 3.30 14.79 -35.75
CA GLN A 205 2.68 13.77 -36.57
C GLN A 205 1.21 13.59 -36.14
N SER A 206 0.34 13.20 -37.07
CA SER A 206 -1.00 12.73 -36.74
C SER A 206 -0.92 11.29 -36.21
N SER A 207 -1.61 11.01 -35.12
CA SER A 207 -1.74 9.67 -34.55
C SER A 207 -3.22 9.36 -34.31
N THR A 208 -3.60 8.11 -34.49
CA THR A 208 -4.95 7.63 -34.16
C THR A 208 -5.01 7.22 -32.69
N CYS A 209 -6.00 7.71 -31.96
CA CYS A 209 -6.23 7.33 -30.57
C CYS A 209 -6.76 5.88 -30.51
N PRO A 210 -6.12 4.95 -29.79
CA PRO A 210 -6.55 3.56 -29.69
C PRO A 210 -7.75 3.36 -28.76
N THR A 211 -8.18 4.39 -28.01
CA THR A 211 -9.37 4.31 -27.14
C THR A 211 -10.64 4.73 -27.87
N CYS A 212 -10.61 5.81 -28.65
CA CYS A 212 -11.82 6.38 -29.27
C CYS A 212 -11.73 6.49 -30.81
N GLY A 213 -10.64 6.04 -31.42
CA GLY A 213 -10.43 6.06 -32.87
C GLY A 213 -10.14 7.44 -33.48
N VAL A 214 -10.24 8.53 -32.70
CA VAL A 214 -10.05 9.90 -33.20
C VAL A 214 -8.58 10.18 -33.53
N SER A 215 -8.34 10.79 -34.69
CA SER A 215 -7.02 11.28 -35.09
C SER A 215 -6.68 12.57 -34.36
N PHE A 216 -5.46 12.68 -33.83
CA PHE A 216 -4.98 13.87 -33.13
C PHE A 216 -3.52 14.18 -33.48
N TYR A 217 -3.16 15.46 -33.44
CA TYR A 217 -1.81 15.93 -33.74
C TYR A 217 -0.93 15.92 -32.50
N GLN A 218 0.28 15.38 -32.59
CA GLN A 218 1.23 15.35 -31.48
C GLN A 218 2.67 15.49 -31.94
N PRO A 219 3.60 16.00 -31.10
CA PRO A 219 5.03 15.91 -31.35
C PRO A 219 5.46 14.45 -31.63
N PRO A 220 6.58 14.22 -32.36
CA PRO A 220 7.03 12.89 -32.76
C PRO A 220 7.62 12.19 -31.52
N SER A 221 6.72 11.66 -30.69
CA SER A 221 7.02 11.02 -29.42
C SER A 221 6.44 9.61 -29.44
N LYS A 222 7.27 8.60 -29.16
CA LYS A 222 6.82 7.21 -29.01
C LYS A 222 5.92 7.00 -27.79
N LYS A 223 5.75 8.02 -26.93
CA LYS A 223 5.05 7.92 -25.64
C LYS A 223 3.61 8.43 -25.68
N ALA A 224 3.30 9.40 -26.54
CA ALA A 224 1.97 9.98 -26.62
C ALA A 224 1.11 9.10 -27.56
N LYS A 225 0.02 8.55 -26.99
CA LYS A 225 -0.81 7.52 -27.63
C LYS A 225 -2.29 7.85 -27.67
N TYR A 226 -2.77 8.86 -26.94
CA TYR A 226 -4.20 9.12 -26.75
C TYR A 226 -4.53 10.57 -27.04
N CYS A 227 -5.70 10.83 -27.65
CA CYS A 227 -6.13 12.17 -28.05
C CYS A 227 -6.51 13.07 -26.88
N SER A 228 -6.86 12.49 -25.74
CA SER A 228 -7.31 13.22 -24.56
C SER A 228 -6.93 12.48 -23.28
N GLN A 229 -6.97 13.23 -22.17
CA GLN A 229 -6.73 12.69 -20.84
C GLN A 229 -7.80 11.66 -20.42
N GLU A 230 -9.02 11.81 -20.93
CA GLU A 230 -10.13 10.88 -20.74
C GLU A 230 -9.89 9.56 -21.49
N CYS A 231 -9.52 9.62 -22.77
CA CYS A 231 -9.14 8.44 -23.54
C CYS A 231 -7.94 7.71 -22.94
N TYR A 232 -6.99 8.42 -22.33
CA TYR A 232 -5.88 7.83 -21.59
C TYR A 232 -6.33 7.08 -20.32
N ARG A 233 -7.39 7.55 -19.64
CA ARG A 233 -7.98 6.95 -18.43
C ARG A 233 -8.83 5.72 -18.75
N GLU A 234 -9.55 5.75 -19.89
CA GLU A 234 -10.40 4.66 -20.37
C GLU A 234 -9.66 3.58 -21.15
N ALA A 235 -8.42 3.87 -21.55
CA ALA A 235 -7.59 2.91 -22.26
C ALA A 235 -7.51 1.56 -21.51
N PRO A 236 -7.77 0.43 -22.19
CA PRO A 236 -7.74 -0.91 -21.60
C PRO A 236 -6.30 -1.25 -21.23
N ARG A 237 -5.92 -0.86 -20.02
CA ARG A 237 -4.64 -1.13 -19.39
C ARG A 237 -4.85 -1.19 -17.88
N ASN A 238 -5.93 -1.77 -17.40
CA ASN A 238 -6.03 -2.18 -16.01
C ASN A 238 -6.12 -3.69 -15.97
N HIS A 239 -5.89 -4.27 -14.79
CA HIS A 239 -6.03 -5.69 -14.60
C HIS A 239 -7.50 -5.98 -14.41
N GLU A 240 -8.15 -6.31 -15.52
CA GLU A 240 -9.50 -6.79 -15.52
C GLU A 240 -9.48 -8.27 -15.16
N VAL A 241 -10.36 -8.67 -14.24
CA VAL A 241 -10.54 -10.09 -13.91
C VAL A 241 -11.08 -10.78 -15.17
N VAL A 242 -10.37 -11.79 -15.64
CA VAL A 242 -10.79 -12.64 -16.76
C VAL A 242 -11.54 -13.85 -16.23
N SER A 243 -11.03 -14.45 -15.15
CA SER A 243 -11.70 -15.57 -14.50
C SER A 243 -11.25 -15.76 -13.05
N VAL A 244 -12.14 -16.34 -12.25
CA VAL A 244 -11.84 -16.90 -10.94
C VAL A 244 -12.18 -18.39 -10.99
N ARG A 245 -11.20 -19.26 -10.76
CA ARG A 245 -11.37 -20.71 -10.89
C ARG A 245 -10.83 -21.43 -9.67
N ALA A 246 -11.56 -22.42 -9.16
CA ALA A 246 -11.03 -23.30 -8.13
C ALA A 246 -9.87 -24.14 -8.70
N VAL A 247 -8.76 -24.23 -7.96
CA VAL A 247 -7.55 -24.95 -8.39
C VAL A 247 -7.27 -26.16 -7.50
N GLY A 248 -7.72 -26.13 -6.25
CA GLY A 248 -7.56 -27.23 -5.30
C GLY A 248 -7.18 -26.72 -3.91
N ARG A 249 -6.58 -27.59 -3.09
CA ARG A 249 -6.15 -27.24 -1.74
C ARG A 249 -4.66 -27.00 -1.69
N GLU A 250 -4.28 -25.87 -1.10
CA GLU A 250 -2.89 -25.50 -0.89
C GLU A 250 -2.67 -24.87 0.48
N ARG A 251 -1.40 -24.80 0.90
CA ARG A 251 -1.03 -24.13 2.13
C ARG A 251 -1.05 -22.61 1.91
N VAL A 252 -1.88 -21.92 2.69
CA VAL A 252 -2.08 -20.48 2.59
C VAL A 252 -1.48 -19.73 3.77
N TYR A 253 -1.11 -18.49 3.50
CA TYR A 253 -0.37 -17.60 4.36
C TYR A 253 -1.07 -16.24 4.41
N GLN A 254 -0.82 -15.53 5.50
CA GLN A 254 -1.46 -14.25 5.79
C GLN A 254 -0.52 -13.34 6.55
N ILE A 255 -0.61 -12.05 6.24
CA ILE A 255 0.07 -10.96 6.94
C ILE A 255 -0.94 -9.86 7.26
N THR A 256 -0.72 -9.17 8.37
CA THR A 256 -1.45 -7.97 8.77
C THR A 256 -0.48 -6.81 8.67
N VAL A 257 -0.79 -5.84 7.82
CA VAL A 257 0.01 -4.64 7.59
C VAL A 257 -0.59 -3.45 8.35
N ALA A 258 0.28 -2.64 8.95
CA ALA A 258 -0.07 -1.44 9.70
C ALA A 258 -0.62 -0.32 8.80
N ASP A 259 -1.34 0.63 9.42
CA ASP A 259 -1.92 1.85 8.86
C ASP A 259 -2.96 1.67 7.75
N TRP A 260 -2.55 1.11 6.62
CA TRP A 260 -3.34 1.06 5.38
C TRP A 260 -3.99 -0.30 5.16
N HIS A 261 -3.59 -1.30 5.95
CA HIS A 261 -4.14 -2.64 5.93
C HIS A 261 -4.14 -3.31 4.54
N THR A 262 -3.17 -2.93 3.72
CA THR A 262 -2.96 -3.47 2.36
C THR A 262 -1.49 -3.73 2.10
N TYR A 263 -1.23 -4.57 1.10
CA TYR A 263 0.11 -4.78 0.55
C TYR A 263 0.03 -5.08 -0.95
N VAL A 264 1.10 -4.76 -1.65
CA VAL A 264 1.21 -4.85 -3.11
C VAL A 264 1.97 -6.12 -3.46
N LEU A 265 1.39 -6.91 -4.36
CA LEU A 265 2.04 -8.08 -4.94
C LEU A 265 3.04 -7.66 -6.02
N ALA A 266 4.01 -8.52 -6.36
CA ALA A 266 5.00 -8.20 -7.38
C ALA A 266 4.39 -8.04 -8.79
N ASN A 267 3.24 -8.68 -9.03
CA ASN A 267 2.44 -8.46 -10.23
C ASN A 267 1.64 -7.15 -10.18
N GLY A 268 1.70 -6.38 -9.10
CA GLY A 268 1.08 -5.06 -8.91
C GLY A 268 -0.34 -5.08 -8.32
N LEU A 269 -0.95 -6.24 -8.09
CA LEU A 269 -2.24 -6.31 -7.39
C LEU A 269 -2.14 -5.79 -5.96
N VAL A 270 -3.18 -5.09 -5.51
CA VAL A 270 -3.28 -4.63 -4.11
C VAL A 270 -4.16 -5.59 -3.31
N SER A 271 -3.52 -6.29 -2.39
CA SER A 271 -4.13 -7.23 -1.46
C SER A 271 -4.53 -6.52 -0.17
N GLY A 272 -5.71 -6.82 0.36
CA GLY A 272 -6.11 -6.40 1.71
C GLY A 272 -5.60 -7.36 2.78
N ASN A 273 -5.53 -6.88 4.03
CA ASN A 273 -5.42 -7.75 5.20
C ASN A 273 -6.67 -8.63 5.28
N SER A 274 -6.49 -9.93 5.50
CA SER A 274 -7.56 -10.75 6.06
C SER A 274 -7.59 -10.57 7.58
N GLN A 275 -8.78 -10.65 8.19
CA GLN A 275 -8.99 -10.48 9.64
C GLN A 275 -8.44 -11.69 10.40
N ILE A 276 -7.13 -11.71 10.67
CA ILE A 276 -6.45 -12.84 11.34
C ILE A 276 -6.89 -12.95 12.80
N GLU A 277 -7.10 -11.81 13.44
CA GLU A 277 -7.32 -11.69 14.88
C GLU A 277 -8.55 -12.49 15.29
N LEU A 278 -9.65 -12.34 14.56
CA LEU A 278 -10.91 -13.02 14.84
C LEU A 278 -10.88 -14.50 14.46
N ARG A 279 -10.08 -14.91 13.47
CA ARG A 279 -9.92 -16.34 13.11
C ARG A 279 -9.11 -17.09 14.15
N VAL A 280 -8.04 -16.47 14.64
CA VAL A 280 -7.25 -16.98 15.75
C VAL A 280 -8.12 -17.02 17.01
N LEU A 281 -8.88 -15.97 17.29
CA LEU A 281 -9.85 -15.94 18.40
C LEU A 281 -10.84 -17.10 18.29
N ALA A 282 -11.49 -17.29 17.14
CA ALA A 282 -12.43 -18.40 16.92
C ALA A 282 -11.79 -19.78 17.11
N SER A 283 -10.51 -19.92 16.73
CA SER A 283 -9.78 -21.17 16.90
C SER A 283 -9.40 -21.43 18.36
N LEU A 284 -9.05 -20.39 19.12
CA LEU A 284 -8.61 -20.50 20.51
C LEU A 284 -9.78 -20.54 21.49
N SER A 285 -10.87 -19.81 21.22
CA SER A 285 -12.06 -19.75 22.07
C SER A 285 -12.86 -21.05 22.03
N GLY A 286 -12.72 -21.84 20.96
CA GLY A 286 -13.55 -23.02 20.72
C GLY A 286 -14.99 -22.69 20.35
N ASP A 287 -15.35 -21.41 20.19
CA ASP A 287 -16.72 -20.96 19.91
C ASP A 287 -17.23 -21.53 18.58
N GLU A 288 -18.18 -22.46 18.66
CA GLU A 288 -18.71 -23.17 17.49
C GLU A 288 -19.38 -22.22 16.51
N LYS A 289 -20.07 -21.19 17.00
CA LYS A 289 -20.76 -20.19 16.18
C LYS A 289 -19.74 -19.36 15.40
N MET A 290 -18.69 -18.91 16.07
CA MET A 290 -17.60 -18.14 15.49
C MET A 290 -16.87 -18.95 14.42
N ARG A 291 -16.58 -20.22 14.70
CA ARG A 291 -15.96 -21.15 13.75
C ARG A 291 -16.88 -21.44 12.56
N GLU A 292 -18.18 -21.60 12.80
CA GLU A 292 -19.18 -21.80 11.74
C GLU A 292 -19.30 -20.56 10.84
N ILE A 293 -19.26 -19.34 11.42
CA ILE A 293 -19.25 -18.08 10.64
C ILE A 293 -18.06 -18.02 9.69
N PHE A 294 -16.87 -18.40 10.15
CA PHE A 294 -15.71 -18.45 9.28
C PHE A 294 -15.77 -19.61 8.27
N ARG A 295 -16.33 -20.77 8.63
CA ARG A 295 -16.45 -21.94 7.72
C ARG A 295 -17.49 -21.73 6.62
N SER A 296 -18.60 -21.06 6.89
CA SER A 296 -19.59 -20.72 5.85
C SER A 296 -19.04 -19.69 4.85
N GLY A 297 -17.95 -19.03 5.22
CA GLY A 297 -17.32 -17.98 4.43
C GLY A 297 -18.08 -16.66 4.49
N ASP A 298 -19.04 -16.49 5.40
CA ASP A 298 -19.78 -15.24 5.55
C ASP A 298 -18.89 -14.11 6.08
N ASP A 299 -19.22 -12.85 5.71
CA ASP A 299 -18.52 -11.69 6.28
C ASP A 299 -18.77 -11.65 7.78
N TYR A 300 -17.71 -11.88 8.56
CA TYR A 300 -17.80 -12.04 10.01
C TYR A 300 -18.44 -10.84 10.69
N HIS A 301 -18.07 -9.61 10.31
CA HIS A 301 -18.61 -8.40 10.92
C HIS A 301 -20.04 -8.13 10.49
N LEU A 302 -20.40 -8.42 9.24
CA LEU A 302 -21.77 -8.33 8.78
C LEU A 302 -22.63 -9.35 9.52
N ARG A 303 -22.16 -10.58 9.68
CA ARG A 303 -22.90 -11.64 10.39
C ARG A 303 -23.01 -11.35 11.87
N THR A 304 -21.96 -10.81 12.49
CA THR A 304 -21.99 -10.29 13.85
C THR A 304 -22.96 -9.12 13.96
N ALA A 305 -22.92 -8.16 13.03
CA ALA A 305 -23.85 -7.03 12.97
C ALA A 305 -25.29 -7.50 12.84
N ARG A 306 -25.58 -8.45 11.95
CA ARG A 306 -26.90 -9.09 11.78
C ARG A 306 -27.37 -9.80 13.04
N HIS A 307 -26.45 -10.47 13.72
CA HIS A 307 -26.77 -11.17 14.96
C HIS A 307 -27.14 -10.18 16.07
N ILE A 308 -26.42 -9.06 16.18
CA ILE A 308 -26.69 -8.03 17.18
C ILE A 308 -27.72 -6.99 16.73
N ALA A 309 -28.12 -6.94 15.45
CA ALA A 309 -28.97 -5.89 14.90
C ALA A 309 -30.34 -5.77 15.57
N PRO A 310 -31.07 -6.87 15.83
CA PRO A 310 -32.32 -6.80 16.58
C PRO A 310 -32.13 -6.27 18.01
N MET A 311 -30.95 -6.55 18.60
CA MET A 311 -30.63 -6.22 19.99
C MET A 311 -30.10 -4.79 20.15
N LEU A 312 -29.28 -4.33 19.21
CA LEU A 312 -28.51 -3.09 19.29
C LEU A 312 -29.14 -1.93 18.51
N TRP A 313 -29.78 -2.21 17.37
CA TRP A 313 -30.34 -1.20 16.49
C TRP A 313 -31.84 -1.34 16.27
N HIS A 314 -32.46 -2.42 16.77
CA HIS A 314 -33.87 -2.74 16.60
C HIS A 314 -34.33 -2.72 15.13
N ILE A 315 -33.43 -3.12 14.24
CA ILE A 315 -33.70 -3.29 12.81
C ILE A 315 -33.72 -4.78 12.50
N ASP A 316 -34.42 -5.14 11.42
CA ASP A 316 -34.36 -6.49 10.90
C ASP A 316 -32.91 -6.81 10.49
N PRO A 317 -32.39 -8.03 10.74
CA PRO A 317 -31.07 -8.43 10.25
C PRO A 317 -30.87 -8.19 8.75
N GLU A 318 -31.93 -8.20 7.95
CA GLU A 318 -31.85 -7.90 6.52
C GLU A 318 -31.71 -6.40 6.21
N ASP A 319 -32.05 -5.51 7.16
CA ASP A 319 -31.90 -4.06 7.03
C ASP A 319 -30.51 -3.55 7.46
N VAL A 320 -29.61 -4.46 7.88
CA VAL A 320 -28.25 -4.10 8.30
C VAL A 320 -27.46 -3.47 7.16
N THR A 321 -27.01 -2.24 7.38
CA THR A 321 -26.21 -1.50 6.40
C THR A 321 -24.72 -1.57 6.72
N ASP A 322 -23.92 -0.97 5.85
CA ASP A 322 -22.48 -0.80 6.02
C ASP A 322 -22.11 0.03 7.27
N ARG A 323 -23.04 0.85 7.79
CA ARG A 323 -22.86 1.59 9.04
C ARG A 323 -22.82 0.64 10.23
N GLU A 324 -23.82 -0.21 10.37
CA GLU A 324 -23.96 -1.19 11.46
C GLU A 324 -22.83 -2.22 11.41
N ARG A 325 -22.47 -2.68 10.20
CA ARG A 325 -21.30 -3.55 9.97
C ARG A 325 -19.98 -2.95 10.50
N ARG A 326 -19.79 -1.62 10.41
CA ARG A 326 -18.59 -0.96 10.95
C ARG A 326 -18.61 -0.90 12.48
N ILE A 327 -19.77 -0.69 13.09
CA ILE A 327 -19.95 -0.54 14.53
C ILE A 327 -19.79 -1.88 15.25
N ALA A 328 -20.19 -3.00 14.63
CA ALA A 328 -20.03 -4.36 15.16
C ALA A 328 -18.56 -4.84 15.37
N LYS A 329 -17.59 -3.94 15.23
CA LYS A 329 -16.17 -4.15 15.53
C LYS A 329 -15.80 -3.83 16.99
N CYS A 330 -16.77 -3.50 17.86
CA CYS A 330 -16.55 -3.05 19.24
C CYS A 330 -16.75 -4.17 20.29
N PHE A 331 -16.20 -3.95 21.50
CA PHE A 331 -16.13 -4.94 22.59
C PHE A 331 -17.45 -5.06 23.37
N HIS A 332 -17.62 -6.19 24.08
CA HIS A 332 -18.82 -6.48 24.86
C HIS A 332 -18.89 -5.62 26.14
N PRO A 333 -20.07 -5.16 26.61
CA PRO A 333 -20.23 -4.38 27.85
C PRO A 333 -19.89 -5.12 29.16
N ASP A 334 -19.64 -6.43 29.10
CA ASP A 334 -19.08 -7.18 30.24
C ASP A 334 -17.55 -7.14 30.28
N THR A 335 -16.91 -6.54 29.27
CA THR A 335 -15.45 -6.42 29.23
C THR A 335 -14.99 -5.55 30.39
N GLU A 336 -14.07 -6.08 31.19
CA GLU A 336 -13.41 -5.34 32.25
C GLU A 336 -12.17 -4.64 31.70
N VAL A 337 -11.97 -3.39 32.11
CA VAL A 337 -10.75 -2.63 31.91
C VAL A 337 -10.09 -2.41 33.26
N LEU A 338 -8.77 -2.39 33.29
CA LEU A 338 -8.02 -2.13 34.52
C LEU A 338 -7.99 -0.62 34.77
N THR A 339 -8.52 -0.18 35.90
CA THR A 339 -8.44 1.20 36.39
C THR A 339 -7.58 1.27 37.66
N ARG A 340 -7.37 2.46 38.20
CA ARG A 340 -6.63 2.66 39.47
C ARG A 340 -7.27 1.97 40.67
N ARG A 341 -8.56 1.65 40.60
CA ARG A 341 -9.29 0.93 41.66
C ARG A 341 -9.38 -0.58 41.44
N GLY A 342 -8.81 -1.09 40.35
CA GLY A 342 -8.87 -2.51 39.99
C GLY A 342 -9.56 -2.75 38.65
N TRP A 343 -9.92 -4.00 38.38
CA TRP A 343 -10.70 -4.35 37.20
C TRP A 343 -12.13 -3.83 37.36
N VAL A 344 -12.59 -3.10 36.36
CA VAL A 344 -13.89 -2.43 36.34
C VAL A 344 -14.52 -2.70 35.00
N ARG A 345 -15.80 -3.09 34.99
CA ARG A 345 -16.55 -3.25 33.75
C ARG A 345 -16.66 -1.91 33.02
N ILE A 346 -16.53 -1.90 31.70
CA ILE A 346 -16.62 -0.67 30.88
C ILE A 346 -17.84 0.23 31.24
N PRO A 347 -19.06 -0.30 31.46
CA PRO A 347 -20.21 0.53 31.84
C PRO A 347 -20.11 1.22 33.21
N GLU A 348 -19.22 0.74 34.08
CA GLU A 348 -19.00 1.26 35.43
C GLU A 348 -17.87 2.29 35.48
N LEU A 349 -17.25 2.62 34.34
CA LEU A 349 -16.24 3.67 34.24
C LEU A 349 -16.85 5.05 34.49
N VAL A 350 -16.22 5.81 35.37
CA VAL A 350 -16.61 7.20 35.64
C VAL A 350 -15.88 8.11 34.66
N THR A 351 -16.56 9.15 34.16
CA THR A 351 -15.91 10.18 33.32
C THR A 351 -14.71 10.78 34.06
N GLY A 352 -13.55 10.80 33.40
CA GLY A 352 -12.30 11.25 34.01
C GLY A 352 -11.47 10.16 34.68
N GLU A 353 -12.00 8.94 34.82
CA GLU A 353 -11.27 7.80 35.40
C GLU A 353 -10.15 7.35 34.46
N GLU A 354 -8.95 7.15 35.01
CA GLU A 354 -7.82 6.64 34.23
C GLU A 354 -7.94 5.13 34.03
N VAL A 355 -7.81 4.69 32.78
CA VAL A 355 -7.69 3.27 32.40
C VAL A 355 -6.25 2.94 32.06
N ALA A 356 -5.84 1.71 32.32
CA ALA A 356 -4.54 1.20 31.93
C ALA A 356 -4.52 0.92 30.42
N GLU A 357 -3.68 1.63 29.71
CA GLU A 357 -3.38 1.41 28.31
C GLU A 357 -2.02 0.70 28.18
N ALA A 358 -1.97 -0.34 27.37
CA ALA A 358 -0.76 -1.07 27.03
C ALA A 358 -0.26 -0.61 25.65
N ALA A 359 0.86 0.12 25.63
CA ALA A 359 1.54 0.52 24.40
C ALA A 359 2.76 -0.39 24.16
N PRO A 360 2.88 -1.05 22.99
CA PRO A 360 4.06 -1.82 22.67
C PRO A 360 5.27 -0.90 22.44
N ASN A 361 6.39 -1.20 23.08
CA ASN A 361 7.67 -0.56 22.79
C ASN A 361 8.37 -1.28 21.62
N PRO A 362 9.21 -0.57 20.83
CA PRO A 362 9.97 -1.16 19.74
C PRO A 362 10.89 -2.33 20.13
N ASN A 363 11.27 -2.44 21.41
CA ASN A 363 12.10 -3.52 21.96
C ASN A 363 11.30 -4.77 22.38
N GLY A 364 9.99 -4.83 22.11
CA GLY A 364 9.12 -5.97 22.46
C GLY A 364 8.61 -5.96 23.91
N THR A 365 8.94 -4.93 24.70
CA THR A 365 8.34 -4.73 26.03
C THR A 365 7.01 -3.99 25.92
N VAL A 366 6.14 -4.13 26.91
CA VAL A 366 4.88 -3.37 26.99
C VAL A 366 5.05 -2.25 28.01
N ARG A 367 4.79 -1.02 27.60
CA ARG A 367 4.65 0.12 28.51
C ARG A 367 3.19 0.22 28.92
N LEU A 368 2.94 0.16 30.23
CA LEU A 368 1.64 0.51 30.79
C LEU A 368 1.63 2.00 31.09
N SER A 369 0.60 2.69 30.60
CA SER A 369 0.30 4.08 30.94
C SER A 369 -1.13 4.21 31.43
N TRP A 370 -1.36 5.17 32.31
CA TRP A 370 -2.69 5.54 32.75
C TRP A 370 -3.17 6.68 31.86
N VAL A 371 -4.30 6.48 31.19
CA VAL A 371 -4.87 7.47 30.29
C VAL A 371 -6.30 7.74 30.69
N THR A 372 -6.68 9.01 30.72
CA THR A 372 -8.09 9.39 30.79
C THR A 372 -8.70 9.22 29.40
N PRO A 373 -9.70 8.35 29.22
CA PRO A 373 -10.38 8.20 27.94
C PRO A 373 -10.90 9.56 27.47
N LEU A 374 -10.68 9.86 26.18
CA LEU A 374 -11.07 11.13 25.56
C LEU A 374 -12.57 11.43 25.73
N GLU A 375 -13.42 10.40 25.66
CA GLU A 375 -14.85 10.46 25.97
C GLU A 375 -15.30 9.11 26.56
N VAL A 376 -16.05 9.14 27.67
CA VAL A 376 -16.83 8.01 28.20
C VAL A 376 -18.29 8.42 28.10
N PHE A 377 -19.03 7.89 27.13
CA PHE A 377 -20.47 8.14 27.03
C PHE A 377 -21.24 6.91 27.50
N THR A 378 -21.94 7.03 28.61
CA THR A 378 -22.96 6.07 29.07
C THR A 378 -24.32 6.59 28.64
N LYS A 379 -24.64 6.51 27.35
CA LYS A 379 -26.01 6.76 26.91
C LYS A 379 -26.87 5.55 27.27
N LYS A 380 -27.79 5.69 28.23
CA LYS A 380 -28.92 4.78 28.37
C LYS A 380 -29.80 4.94 27.12
N ASN A 381 -30.02 3.85 26.41
CA ASN A 381 -31.12 3.74 25.46
C ASN A 381 -32.45 3.85 26.24
N GLU A 382 -33.51 4.28 25.56
CA GLU A 382 -34.90 4.39 26.03
C GLU A 382 -35.48 3.04 26.53
N PHE A 383 -34.71 1.96 26.38
CA PHE A 383 -34.99 0.62 26.90
C PHE A 383 -33.80 0.10 27.72
N ASP A 384 -33.67 0.63 28.95
CA ASP A 384 -32.92 0.21 30.16
C ASP A 384 -31.62 -0.65 30.08
N HIS A 385 -30.93 -0.72 28.94
CA HIS A 385 -29.66 -1.44 28.78
C HIS A 385 -28.62 -0.61 28.02
N LEU A 386 -27.39 -0.63 28.54
CA LEU A 386 -26.21 0.09 28.04
C LEU A 386 -25.50 -0.72 26.96
N VAL A 387 -25.29 -0.14 25.78
CA VAL A 387 -24.30 -0.64 24.81
C VAL A 387 -23.45 0.53 24.35
N HIS A 388 -22.15 0.49 24.66
CA HIS A 388 -21.08 1.28 24.04
C HIS A 388 -19.83 0.41 23.92
#